data_AF-A0A810N1L4-F1
#
_entry.id   AF-A0A810N1L4-F1
#
_cell.length_a   1.000
_cell.length_b   1.000
_cell.length_c   1.000
_cell.angle_alpha   90.00
_cell.angle_beta   90.00
_cell.angle_gamma   90.00
#
_symmetry.space_group_name_H-M   'P 1'
#
loop_
_entity.id
_entity.type
_entity.pdbx_description
1 polymer ?
#
loop_
_entity_poly.entity_id
_entity_poly.type
_entity_poly.pdbx_seq_one_letter_code
_entity_poly.pdbx_strand_id
1 'polypeptide(L)'
;MYRRGKAAVSGLGEAVLDRALADPAFVQAHLKELLAGQPKRATVWAQDALRWADLYVRWTITADRPAAVALERAVLNALAASTLWNRAR
;
A
#
# COMPACT_ATOMS: atom_id res chain seq x y z
N MET A 1 13.81 4.75 0.93
CA MET A 1 13.53 6.20 0.79
C MET A 1 12.04 6.48 0.45
N TYR A 2 11.07 5.78 1.06
CA TYR A 2 9.61 5.98 0.78
C TYR A 2 8.91 6.97 1.71
N ARG A 3 9.60 7.47 2.75
CA ARG A 3 9.01 8.28 3.82
C ARG A 3 8.85 9.77 3.49
N ARG A 4 9.34 10.25 2.33
CA ARG A 4 9.36 11.68 1.96
C ARG A 4 8.71 12.03 0.61
N GLY A 5 8.25 11.04 -0.17
CA GLY A 5 7.50 11.28 -1.41
C GLY A 5 6.02 11.54 -1.15
N LYS A 6 5.25 11.85 -2.19
CA LYS A 6 3.78 12.02 -2.27
C LYS A 6 3.00 10.76 -1.79
N ALA A 7 3.23 10.33 -0.56
CA ALA A 7 2.84 9.02 -0.05
C ALA A 7 1.32 8.84 0.07
N ALA A 8 0.57 9.93 0.19
CA ALA A 8 -0.90 9.87 0.21
C ALA A 8 -1.54 9.86 -1.19
N VAL A 9 -0.78 10.19 -2.25
CA VAL A 9 -1.31 10.53 -3.59
C VAL A 9 -0.41 10.03 -4.72
N SER A 10 0.32 8.93 -4.52
CA SER A 10 0.99 8.24 -5.62
C SER A 10 1.26 6.77 -5.34
N GLY A 11 1.02 5.94 -6.36
CA GLY A 11 1.39 4.54 -6.41
C GLY A 11 0.79 3.71 -5.27
N LEU A 12 1.65 2.99 -4.55
CA LEU A 12 1.26 2.10 -3.46
C LEU A 12 0.49 2.83 -2.35
N GLY A 13 0.92 4.03 -1.96
CA GLY A 13 0.35 4.69 -0.79
C GLY A 13 -1.08 5.20 -1.01
N GLU A 14 -1.40 5.63 -2.24
CA GLU A 14 -2.77 5.97 -2.64
C GLU A 14 -3.66 4.72 -2.66
N ALA A 15 -3.21 3.63 -3.30
CA ALA A 15 -3.97 2.39 -3.37
C ALA A 15 -4.24 1.77 -1.98
N VAL A 16 -3.30 1.93 -1.05
CA VAL A 16 -3.45 1.54 0.37
C VAL A 16 -4.43 2.43 1.09
N LEU A 17 -4.33 3.74 0.92
CA LEU A 17 -5.24 4.69 1.54
C LEU A 17 -6.68 4.47 1.06
N ASP A 18 -6.92 4.26 -0.23
CA ASP A 18 -8.25 3.97 -0.78
C ASP A 18 -8.88 2.74 -0.12
N ARG A 19 -8.11 1.65 0.01
CA ARG A 19 -8.59 0.41 0.63
C ARG A 19 -8.84 0.57 2.13
N ALA A 20 -8.00 1.32 2.84
CA ALA A 20 -8.18 1.61 4.25
C ALA A 20 -9.42 2.50 4.49
N LEU A 21 -9.64 3.51 3.66
CA LEU A 21 -10.83 4.37 3.74
C LEU A 21 -12.13 3.63 3.40
N ALA A 22 -12.05 2.55 2.61
CA ALA A 22 -13.17 1.66 2.37
C ALA A 22 -13.47 0.69 3.52
N ASP A 23 -12.60 0.58 4.53
CA ASP A 23 -12.81 -0.24 5.73
C ASP A 23 -13.48 0.60 6.85
N PRO A 24 -14.74 0.29 7.22
CA PRO A 24 -15.45 1.03 8.26
C PRO A 24 -14.73 1.02 9.62
N ALA A 25 -14.03 -0.06 9.98
CA ALA A 25 -13.33 -0.15 11.26
C ALA A 25 -12.14 0.82 11.31
N PHE A 26 -11.40 0.92 10.22
CA PHE A 26 -10.30 1.88 10.08
C PHE A 26 -10.79 3.32 10.24
N VAL A 27 -11.90 3.67 9.56
CA VAL A 27 -12.51 5.01 9.63
C VAL A 27 -13.06 5.31 11.02
N GLN A 28 -13.73 4.34 11.66
CA GLN A 28 -14.27 4.51 13.02
C GLN A 28 -13.17 4.82 14.05
N ALA A 29 -12.01 4.16 13.96
CA ALA A 29 -10.89 4.43 14.86
C ALA A 29 -10.40 5.89 14.75
N HIS A 30 -10.27 6.41 13.52
CA HIS A 30 -9.83 7.79 13.28
C HIS A 30 -10.92 8.81 13.61
N LEU A 31 -12.19 8.47 13.39
CA LEU A 31 -13.32 9.32 13.77
C LEU A 31 -13.36 9.53 15.28
N LYS A 32 -13.08 8.49 16.08
CA LYS A 32 -13.00 8.61 17.55
C LYS A 32 -11.95 9.63 17.99
N GLU A 33 -10.77 9.62 17.37
CA GLU A 33 -9.70 10.59 17.65
C GLU A 33 -10.12 12.02 17.26
N LEU A 34 -10.77 12.16 16.10
CA LEU A 34 -11.31 13.45 15.64
C LEU A 34 -12.33 14.02 16.63
N LEU A 35 -13.29 13.21 17.07
CA LEU A 35 -14.30 13.59 18.07
C LEU A 35 -13.68 13.93 19.43
N ALA A 36 -12.53 13.33 19.77
CA ALA A 36 -11.76 13.64 20.97
C ALA A 36 -10.90 14.91 20.84
N GLY A 37 -11.03 15.68 19.75
CA GLY A 37 -10.25 16.90 19.52
C GLY A 37 -8.81 16.67 19.09
N GLN A 38 -8.49 15.47 18.56
CA GLN A 38 -7.16 15.09 18.08
C GLN A 38 -7.15 14.85 16.56
N PRO A 39 -7.45 15.87 15.72
CA PRO A 39 -7.45 15.70 14.27
C PRO A 39 -6.04 15.38 13.76
N LYS A 40 -5.93 14.31 12.97
CA LYS A 40 -4.69 13.90 12.31
C LYS A 40 -4.57 14.54 10.92
N ARG A 41 -3.33 14.91 10.56
CA ARG A 41 -3.01 15.34 9.19
C ARG A 41 -3.18 14.18 8.21
N ALA A 42 -3.50 14.48 6.94
CA ALA A 42 -3.61 13.47 5.87
C ALA A 42 -2.37 12.56 5.74
N THR A 43 -1.16 13.09 5.99
CA THR A 43 0.07 12.29 5.97
C THR A 43 0.14 11.23 7.06
N VAL A 44 -0.54 11.45 8.19
CA VAL A 44 -0.63 10.46 9.28
C VAL A 44 -1.65 9.38 8.90
N TRP A 45 -2.79 9.76 8.32
CA TRP A 45 -3.77 8.80 7.79
C TRP A 45 -3.15 7.85 6.75
N ALA A 46 -2.35 8.38 5.82
CA ALA A 46 -1.64 7.55 4.85
C ALA A 46 -0.64 6.59 5.51
N GLN A 47 0.02 7.00 6.61
CA GLN A 47 0.91 6.10 7.37
C GLN A 47 0.13 5.04 8.16
N ASP A 48 -1.01 5.42 8.74
CA ASP A 48 -1.91 4.50 9.43
C ASP A 48 -2.49 3.48 8.44
N ALA A 49 -2.86 3.89 7.23
CA ALA A 49 -3.28 2.99 6.16
C ALA A 49 -2.17 1.99 5.79
N LEU A 50 -0.91 2.43 5.69
CA LEU A 50 0.23 1.54 5.45
C LEU A 50 0.45 0.52 6.58
N ARG A 51 0.20 0.91 7.84
CA ARG A 51 0.23 -0.01 8.97
C ARG A 51 -0.93 -1.01 8.93
N TRP A 52 -2.14 -0.52 8.68
CA TRP A 52 -3.34 -1.34 8.51
C TRP A 52 -3.19 -2.39 7.41
N ALA A 53 -2.55 -2.01 6.29
CA ALA A 53 -2.34 -2.89 5.15
C ALA A 53 -1.34 -4.05 5.41
N ASP A 54 -0.57 -3.98 6.50
CA ASP A 54 0.43 -4.97 6.91
C ASP A 54 1.27 -5.54 5.74
N LEU A 55 1.90 -4.63 5.00
CA LEU A 55 2.57 -4.98 3.74
C LEU A 55 3.91 -5.68 3.98
N TYR A 56 4.05 -6.89 3.45
CA TYR A 56 5.31 -7.61 3.39
C TYR A 56 5.95 -7.43 2.02
N VAL A 57 7.22 -7.01 2.00
CA VAL A 57 7.98 -6.78 0.76
C VAL A 57 9.06 -7.84 0.62
N ARG A 58 9.12 -8.46 -0.56
CA ARG A 58 10.23 -9.31 -0.99
C ARG A 58 10.77 -8.79 -2.32
N TRP A 59 12.08 -8.82 -2.48
CA TRP A 59 12.74 -8.44 -3.73
C TRP A 59 13.91 -9.36 -4.00
N THR A 60 14.33 -9.39 -5.26
CA THR A 60 15.56 -10.04 -5.70
C THR A 60 16.20 -9.23 -6.80
N ILE A 61 17.49 -9.47 -7.05
CA ILE A 61 18.27 -8.81 -8.09
C ILE A 61 18.42 -9.77 -9.26
N THR A 62 18.23 -9.28 -10.47
CA THR A 62 18.46 -10.03 -11.71
C THR A 62 19.68 -9.50 -12.45
N ALA A 63 20.29 -10.34 -13.28
CA ALA A 63 21.49 -9.98 -14.03
C ALA A 63 21.26 -8.83 -15.03
N ASP A 64 20.06 -8.77 -15.62
CA ASP A 64 19.70 -7.76 -16.61
C ASP A 64 18.18 -7.46 -16.62
N ARG A 65 17.79 -6.53 -17.50
CA ARG A 65 16.40 -6.11 -17.71
C ARG A 65 15.52 -7.24 -18.29
N PRO A 66 15.94 -7.99 -19.33
CA PRO A 66 15.17 -9.15 -19.80
C PRO A 66 14.84 -10.16 -18.69
N ALA A 67 15.81 -10.50 -17.84
CA ALA A 67 15.63 -11.39 -16.70
C ALA A 67 14.66 -10.80 -15.66
N ALA A 68 14.71 -9.48 -15.41
CA ALA A 68 13.75 -8.80 -14.53
C ALA A 68 12.31 -8.94 -15.03
N VAL A 69 12.07 -8.71 -16.33
CA VAL A 69 10.75 -8.82 -16.96
C VAL A 69 10.24 -10.27 -16.96
N ALA A 70 11.13 -11.24 -17.22
CA ALA A 70 10.78 -12.65 -17.17
C ALA A 70 10.38 -13.08 -15.75
N LEU A 71 11.13 -12.65 -14.74
CA LEU A 71 10.81 -12.92 -13.34
C LEU A 71 9.49 -12.26 -12.92
N GLU A 72 9.26 -11.00 -13.30
CA GLU A 72 8.02 -10.28 -12.99
C GLU A 72 6.80 -11.06 -13.49
N ARG A 73 6.82 -11.50 -14.76
CA ARG A 73 5.74 -12.32 -15.34
C ARG A 73 5.56 -13.64 -14.59
N ALA A 74 6.65 -14.32 -14.25
CA ALA A 74 6.58 -15.58 -13.52
C ALA A 74 5.95 -15.40 -12.13
N VAL A 75 6.31 -14.32 -11.41
CA VAL A 75 5.73 -13.99 -10.09
C VAL A 75 4.24 -13.64 -10.22
N LEU A 76 3.86 -12.82 -11.21
CA LEU A 76 2.45 -12.47 -11.44
C LEU A 76 1.60 -13.71 -11.73
N ASN A 77 2.11 -14.63 -12.55
CA ASN A 77 1.44 -15.89 -12.86
C ASN A 77 1.33 -16.80 -11.62
N ALA A 78 2.44 -16.99 -10.89
CA ALA A 78 2.47 -17.83 -9.70
C ALA A 78 1.54 -17.34 -8.59
N LEU A 79 1.32 -16.03 -8.52
CA LEU A 79 0.48 -15.38 -7.50
C LEU A 79 -0.87 -14.90 -8.05
N ALA A 80 -1.28 -15.35 -9.24
CA ALA A 80 -2.51 -14.87 -9.89
C ALA A 80 -3.79 -15.14 -9.07
N ALA A 81 -3.78 -16.21 -8.27
CA ALA A 81 -4.85 -16.58 -7.35
C ALA A 81 -4.76 -15.85 -5.99
N SER A 82 -3.66 -15.16 -5.71
CA SER A 82 -3.50 -14.35 -4.51
C SER A 82 -4.11 -12.96 -4.70
N THR A 83 -4.54 -12.33 -3.61
CA THR A 83 -4.99 -10.95 -3.56
C THR A 83 -3.80 -9.98 -3.65
N LEU A 84 -3.18 -9.93 -4.84
CA LEU A 84 -2.08 -9.01 -5.09
C LEU A 84 -2.54 -7.55 -5.00
N TRP A 85 -1.64 -6.72 -4.48
CA TRP A 85 -1.81 -5.28 -4.49
C TRP A 85 -1.60 -4.67 -5.88
N ASN A 86 -0.85 -5.36 -6.75
CA ASN A 86 -0.59 -4.90 -8.11
C ASN A 86 -1.86 -5.04 -8.98
N ARG A 87 -2.18 -3.98 -9.71
CA ARG A 87 -3.34 -3.93 -10.63
C ARG A 87 -2.97 -4.24 -12.08
N ALA A 88 -1.68 -4.25 -12.43
CA ALA A 88 -1.22 -4.70 -13.73
C ALA A 88 -1.39 -6.22 -13.80
N ARG A 89 -2.46 -6.66 -14.47
CA ARG A 89 -2.61 -8.02 -14.98
C ARG A 89 -2.34 -7.99 -16.47
#